data_AF-A0A498M222-F1
#
_entry.id   AF-A0A498M222-F1
#
_cell.length_a   1.000
_cell.length_b   1.000
_cell.length_c   1.000
_cell.angle_alpha   90.00
_cell.angle_beta   90.00
_cell.angle_gamma   90.00
#
_symmetry.space_group_name_H-M   'P 1'
#
loop_
_entity.id
_entity.type
_entity.pdbx_description
1 polymer ?
#
loop_
_entity_poly.entity_id
_entity_poly.type
_entity_poly.pdbx_seq_one_letter_code
_entity_poly.pdbx_strand_id
1 'polypeptide(L)'
;MGDSLGLIGKRLLLLLNDGGSAAAAAGGEMEQAAWLRGTVRAVSVIGLASPGVEVFVEFDDSPWRQRSWVQVYGDEVRAVLMESAIVWANCSDPSLSATQWPALMFKPLVDRVGLGPLVPVEFFGARSLTFLPNGSSLHTFETEKDFRHSLLQEQPALQAAISSWHSDSELQEILRKGS
;
A
#
# COMPACT_ATOMS: atom_id res chain seq x y z
N MET A 1 -16.85 -10.56 11.67
CA MET A 1 -15.91 -11.44 10.95
C MET A 1 -15.64 -10.77 9.63
N GLY A 2 -14.62 -9.92 9.58
CA GLY A 2 -14.43 -8.94 8.51
C GLY A 2 -13.66 -9.52 7.33
N ASP A 3 -14.23 -9.36 6.13
CA ASP A 3 -13.65 -9.23 4.79
C ASP A 3 -12.19 -9.68 4.54
N SER A 4 -11.76 -10.81 5.10
CA SER A 4 -10.38 -11.29 4.98
C SER A 4 -10.06 -11.72 3.54
N LEU A 5 -11.08 -12.14 2.78
CA LEU A 5 -11.01 -12.35 1.33
C LEU A 5 -10.65 -11.07 0.55
N GLY A 6 -10.89 -9.90 1.16
CA GLY A 6 -10.55 -8.62 0.56
C GLY A 6 -9.08 -8.28 0.45
N LEU A 7 -8.25 -9.08 1.09
CA LEU A 7 -6.81 -8.95 1.00
C LEU A 7 -6.27 -9.60 -0.27
N ILE A 8 -6.93 -10.64 -0.80
CA ILE A 8 -6.42 -11.38 -1.97
C ILE A 8 -6.33 -10.45 -3.18
N GLY A 9 -5.19 -10.49 -3.88
CA GLY A 9 -4.87 -9.66 -5.03
C GLY A 9 -4.45 -8.23 -4.68
N LYS A 10 -4.51 -7.82 -3.40
CA LYS A 10 -4.10 -6.48 -2.98
C LYS A 10 -2.60 -6.40 -2.75
N ARG A 11 -2.03 -5.24 -3.07
CA ARG A 11 -0.67 -4.87 -2.67
C ARG A 11 -0.62 -4.55 -1.18
N LEU A 12 0.35 -5.14 -0.50
CA LEU A 12 0.68 -4.90 0.89
C LEU A 12 2.09 -4.33 1.03
N LEU A 13 2.25 -3.43 2.00
CA LEU A 13 3.54 -3.00 2.51
C LEU A 13 3.67 -3.51 3.93
N LEU A 14 4.76 -4.24 4.18
CA LEU A 14 5.03 -4.92 5.44
C LEU A 14 6.28 -4.32 6.07
N LEU A 15 6.16 -3.94 7.34
CA LEU A 15 7.29 -3.54 8.17
C LEU A 15 7.47 -4.57 9.29
N LEU A 16 8.57 -5.30 9.21
CA LEU A 16 8.97 -6.30 10.19
C LEU A 16 9.95 -5.69 11.21
N ASN A 17 10.08 -6.34 12.36
CA ASN A 17 10.99 -5.91 13.41
C ASN A 17 12.44 -6.29 13.05
N ASP A 18 13.31 -5.29 12.88
CA ASP A 18 14.73 -5.50 12.57
C ASP A 18 15.59 -5.67 13.85
N GLY A 19 14.97 -6.02 14.99
CA GLY A 19 15.62 -6.08 16.29
C GLY A 19 16.00 -4.72 16.90
N GLY A 20 15.78 -3.61 16.18
CA GLY A 20 16.00 -2.23 16.62
C GLY A 20 14.77 -1.63 17.31
N SER A 21 15.01 -1.06 18.49
CA SER A 21 14.08 -0.49 19.49
C SER A 21 12.70 0.03 19.02
N ALA A 22 11.71 -0.20 19.89
CA ALA A 22 10.34 0.34 19.91
C ALA A 22 10.28 1.85 20.24
N ALA A 23 11.03 2.68 19.52
CA ALA A 23 10.73 4.11 19.48
C ALA A 23 9.65 4.35 18.43
N ALA A 24 8.64 5.16 18.77
CA ALA A 24 7.68 5.68 17.80
C ALA A 24 8.47 6.40 16.71
N ALA A 25 8.59 5.75 15.55
CA ALA A 25 9.32 6.30 14.42
C ALA A 25 8.61 7.60 14.05
N ALA A 26 9.31 8.73 14.17
CA ALA A 26 8.82 9.98 13.60
C ALA A 26 8.60 9.75 12.09
N GLY A 27 7.64 10.44 11.47
CA GLY A 27 7.24 10.17 10.07
C GLY A 27 8.41 10.02 9.08
N GLY A 28 9.53 10.72 9.31
CA GLY A 28 10.77 10.57 8.53
C GLY A 28 11.47 9.21 8.65
N GLU A 29 11.58 8.62 9.84
CA GLU A 29 12.20 7.29 10.01
C GLU A 29 11.38 6.19 9.32
N MET A 30 10.08 6.39 9.18
CA MET A 30 9.17 5.46 8.53
C MET A 30 9.29 5.51 7.00
N GLU A 31 9.61 6.66 6.42
CA GLU A 31 9.90 6.79 4.97
C GLU A 31 11.21 6.06 4.57
N GLN A 32 12.21 6.04 5.47
CA GLN A 32 13.48 5.32 5.22
C GLN A 32 13.47 3.85 5.66
N ALA A 33 12.38 3.37 6.25
CA ALA A 33 12.29 1.99 6.72
C ALA A 33 12.29 0.99 5.55
N ALA A 34 12.82 -0.22 5.80
CA ALA A 34 12.91 -1.28 4.80
C ALA A 34 11.56 -1.98 4.55
N TRP A 35 10.59 -1.25 3.99
CA TRP A 35 9.27 -1.77 3.66
C TRP A 35 9.35 -2.89 2.63
N LEU A 36 8.82 -4.06 2.99
CA LEU A 36 8.66 -5.17 2.08
C LEU A 36 7.38 -4.98 1.27
N ARG A 37 7.52 -4.95 -0.05
CA ARG A 37 6.42 -4.81 -1.02
C ARG A 37 6.01 -6.19 -1.53
N GLY A 38 4.71 -6.48 -1.52
CA GLY A 38 4.23 -7.70 -2.12
C GLY A 38 2.73 -7.72 -2.36
N THR A 39 2.28 -8.74 -3.09
CA THR A 39 0.87 -8.95 -3.44
C THR A 39 0.34 -10.17 -2.73
N VAL A 40 -0.82 -10.05 -2.08
CA VAL A 40 -1.46 -11.19 -1.43
C VAL A 40 -2.01 -12.15 -2.49
N ARG A 41 -1.65 -13.41 -2.37
CA ARG A 41 -2.09 -14.48 -3.27
C ARG A 41 -3.10 -15.42 -2.62
N ALA A 42 -3.05 -15.57 -1.30
CA ALA A 42 -4.03 -16.35 -0.55
C ALA A 42 -4.15 -15.80 0.87
N VAL A 43 -5.27 -16.11 1.52
CA VAL A 43 -5.54 -15.76 2.92
C VAL A 43 -5.97 -17.03 3.62
N SER A 44 -5.32 -17.32 4.75
CA SER A 44 -5.68 -18.40 5.65
C SER A 44 -6.23 -17.79 6.93
N VAL A 45 -7.42 -18.23 7.31
CA VAL A 45 -8.02 -17.91 8.62
C VAL A 45 -7.90 -19.17 9.45
N ILE A 46 -6.82 -19.28 10.23
CA ILE A 46 -6.59 -20.46 11.06
C ILE A 46 -7.47 -20.36 12.31
N GLY A 47 -8.37 -21.32 12.46
CA GLY A 47 -9.29 -21.41 13.59
C GLY A 47 -8.63 -21.99 14.85
N LEU A 48 -8.99 -21.40 15.99
CA LEU A 48 -8.92 -21.92 17.37
C LEU A 48 -7.56 -22.04 18.07
N ALA A 49 -6.43 -22.24 17.40
CA ALA A 49 -5.11 -22.36 18.09
C ALA A 49 -4.27 -21.07 18.09
N SER A 50 -4.51 -20.19 17.12
CA SER A 50 -3.81 -18.91 16.95
C SER A 50 -4.77 -17.92 16.30
N PRO A 51 -5.37 -16.98 17.05
CA PRO A 51 -6.30 -16.00 16.49
C PRO A 51 -5.52 -14.98 15.65
N GLY A 52 -5.33 -15.27 14.37
CA GLY A 52 -4.60 -14.39 13.46
C GLY A 52 -4.96 -14.65 12.00
N VAL A 53 -5.13 -13.58 11.23
CA VAL A 53 -5.20 -13.64 9.76
C VAL A 53 -3.78 -13.87 9.25
N GLU A 54 -3.59 -14.91 8.44
CA GLU A 54 -2.32 -15.22 7.80
C GLU A 54 -2.47 -15.02 6.29
N VAL A 55 -1.57 -14.26 5.70
CA VAL A 55 -1.62 -13.92 4.27
C VAL A 55 -0.42 -14.51 3.56
N PHE A 56 -0.66 -15.15 2.43
CA PHE A 56 0.39 -15.61 1.55
C PHE A 56 0.75 -14.48 0.60
N VAL A 57 1.93 -13.90 0.77
CA VAL A 57 2.39 -12.71 0.02
C VAL A 57 3.48 -13.12 -0.95
N GLU A 58 3.32 -12.69 -2.21
CA GLU A 58 4.35 -12.73 -3.24
C GLU A 58 5.09 -11.40 -3.24
N PHE A 59 6.38 -11.40 -2.89
CA PHE A 59 7.17 -10.17 -2.73
C PHE A 59 7.79 -9.72 -4.06
N ASP A 60 7.73 -8.42 -4.34
CA ASP A 60 8.22 -7.82 -5.60
C ASP A 60 9.76 -7.81 -5.69
N ASP A 61 10.44 -7.54 -4.56
CA ASP A 61 11.89 -7.22 -4.52
C ASP A 61 12.72 -8.24 -3.70
N SER A 62 12.26 -9.48 -3.54
CA SER A 62 12.95 -10.51 -2.73
C SER A 62 13.33 -11.76 -3.53
N PRO A 63 14.54 -11.83 -4.12
CA PRO A 63 14.97 -12.97 -4.93
C PRO A 63 15.12 -14.26 -4.11
N TRP A 64 15.37 -14.16 -2.79
CA TRP A 64 15.54 -15.29 -1.88
C TRP A 64 14.24 -15.74 -1.20
N ARG A 65 13.19 -14.90 -1.26
CA ARG A 65 11.89 -15.13 -0.61
C ARG A 65 10.78 -14.60 -1.51
N GLN A 66 10.58 -15.27 -2.64
CA GLN A 66 9.57 -14.88 -3.63
C GLN A 66 8.15 -14.95 -3.08
N ARG A 67 7.86 -15.94 -2.21
CA ARG A 67 6.54 -16.13 -1.61
C ARG A 67 6.66 -16.59 -0.17
N SER A 68 5.88 -16.01 0.73
CA SER A 68 5.90 -16.37 2.13
C SER A 68 4.55 -16.20 2.80
N TRP A 69 4.26 -17.05 3.77
CA TRP A 69 3.17 -16.82 4.70
C TRP A 69 3.59 -15.78 5.73
N VAL A 70 2.73 -14.79 5.92
CA VAL A 70 2.95 -13.69 6.85
C VAL A 70 1.76 -13.64 7.80
N GLN A 71 2.04 -13.78 9.09
CA GLN A 71 1.04 -13.60 10.13
C GLN A 71 0.81 -12.10 10.32
N VAL A 72 -0.31 -11.56 9.81
CA VAL A 72 -0.60 -10.11 9.81
C VAL A 72 -0.53 -9.52 11.22
N TYR A 73 -1.01 -10.28 12.21
CA TYR A 73 -1.02 -9.89 13.62
C TYR A 73 0.11 -10.53 14.44
N GLY A 74 1.14 -11.09 13.80
CA GLY A 74 2.31 -11.66 14.47
C GLY A 74 3.13 -10.60 15.22
N ASP A 75 3.89 -11.01 16.22
CA ASP A 75 4.70 -10.08 17.03
C ASP A 75 5.89 -9.47 16.31
N GLU A 76 6.37 -10.14 15.26
CA GLU A 76 7.40 -9.62 14.36
C GLU A 76 6.91 -8.47 13.48
N VAL A 77 5.59 -8.31 13.31
CA VAL A 77 4.99 -7.31 12.42
C VAL A 77 4.76 -6.00 13.17
N ARG A 78 5.45 -4.95 12.76
CA ARG A 78 5.28 -3.61 13.33
C ARG A 78 4.17 -2.84 12.64
N ALA A 79 4.07 -2.94 11.32
CA ALA A 79 3.00 -2.32 10.56
C ALA A 79 2.67 -3.11 9.29
N VAL A 80 1.39 -3.12 8.93
CA VAL A 80 0.89 -3.65 7.66
C VAL A 80 0.01 -2.59 7.01
N LEU A 81 0.37 -2.19 5.80
CA LEU A 81 -0.39 -1.25 5.00
C LEU A 81 -0.99 -1.98 3.81
N MET A 82 -2.27 -1.75 3.54
CA MET A 82 -3.00 -2.34 2.42
C MET A 82 -3.41 -1.27 1.44
N GLU A 83 -3.20 -1.53 0.15
CA GLU A 83 -3.66 -0.60 -0.88
C GLU A 83 -5.16 -0.34 -0.76
N SER A 84 -5.57 0.91 -1.02
CA SER A 84 -6.97 1.30 -0.93
C SER A 84 -7.45 2.01 -2.20
N ALA A 85 -6.82 3.12 -2.58
CA ALA A 85 -7.31 3.98 -3.64
C ALA A 85 -6.18 4.84 -4.20
N ILE A 86 -6.36 5.36 -5.41
CA ILE A 86 -5.45 6.36 -5.98
C ILE A 86 -5.89 7.75 -5.53
N VAL A 87 -4.93 8.58 -5.15
CA VAL A 87 -5.13 9.96 -4.73
C VAL A 87 -4.08 10.87 -5.36
N TRP A 88 -4.42 12.11 -5.64
CA TRP A 88 -3.47 13.18 -5.88
C TRP A 88 -2.88 13.63 -4.56
N ALA A 89 -1.58 13.46 -4.42
CA ALA A 89 -0.81 13.84 -3.26
C ALA A 89 0.16 14.98 -3.63
N ASN A 90 0.40 15.88 -2.69
CA ASN A 90 1.42 16.92 -2.87
C ASN A 90 2.80 16.27 -2.90
N CYS A 91 3.48 16.36 -4.05
CA CYS A 91 4.79 15.78 -4.24
C CYS A 91 5.86 16.78 -3.82
N SER A 92 6.66 16.41 -2.82
CA SER A 92 7.83 17.19 -2.40
C SER A 92 9.14 16.64 -3.00
N ASP A 93 9.04 15.57 -3.81
CA ASP A 93 10.18 14.93 -4.44
C ASP A 93 10.68 15.78 -5.61
N PRO A 94 11.94 16.27 -5.58
CA PRO A 94 12.50 17.10 -6.65
C PRO A 94 12.68 16.35 -7.98
N SER A 95 12.60 15.01 -7.98
CA SER A 95 12.62 14.21 -9.21
C SER A 95 11.33 14.30 -10.02
N LEU A 96 10.24 14.73 -9.38
CA LEU A 96 8.93 14.87 -10.01
C LEU A 96 8.70 16.34 -10.36
N SER A 97 8.35 16.60 -11.62
CA SER A 97 8.23 17.97 -12.17
C SER A 97 6.93 18.68 -11.79
N ALA A 98 6.05 18.06 -10.99
CA ALA A 98 4.74 18.60 -10.64
C ALA A 98 4.54 18.65 -9.13
N THR A 99 3.88 19.72 -8.68
CA THR A 99 3.51 19.94 -7.28
C THR A 99 2.52 18.89 -6.78
N GLN A 100 1.66 18.37 -7.66
CA GLN A 100 0.73 17.28 -7.34
C GLN A 100 1.01 16.08 -8.24
N TRP A 101 1.05 14.90 -7.63
CA TRP A 101 1.36 13.66 -8.30
C TRP A 101 0.39 12.57 -7.85
N PRO A 102 -0.08 11.69 -8.76
CA PRO A 102 -0.92 10.58 -8.38
C PRO A 102 -0.12 9.57 -7.55
N ALA A 103 -0.71 9.15 -6.45
CA ALA A 103 -0.12 8.22 -5.50
C ALA A 103 -1.15 7.16 -5.08
N LEU A 104 -0.68 5.95 -4.82
CA LEU A 104 -1.49 4.89 -4.26
C LEU A 104 -1.57 5.09 -2.75
N MET A 105 -2.77 5.39 -2.23
CA MET A 105 -3.06 5.47 -0.81
C MET A 105 -3.15 4.07 -0.21
N PHE A 106 -2.49 3.89 0.93
CA PHE A 106 -2.59 2.68 1.74
C PHE A 106 -3.33 2.96 3.04
N LYS A 107 -4.09 1.97 3.50
CA LYS A 107 -4.75 1.95 4.80
C LYS A 107 -4.00 1.01 5.74
N PRO A 108 -3.70 1.43 6.98
CA PRO A 108 -3.09 0.54 7.95
C PRO A 108 -4.09 -0.56 8.36
N LEU A 109 -3.68 -1.82 8.20
CA LEU A 109 -4.34 -2.98 8.80
C LEU A 109 -3.83 -3.23 10.22
N VAL A 110 -2.53 -3.06 10.40
CA VAL A 110 -1.83 -3.15 11.69
C VAL A 110 -0.92 -1.95 11.79
N ASP A 111 -1.00 -1.26 12.93
CA ASP A 111 -0.17 -0.11 13.23
C ASP A 111 0.31 -0.23 14.69
N ARG A 112 1.48 -0.84 14.87
CA ARG A 112 2.18 -0.88 16.17
C ARG A 112 3.25 0.22 16.27
N VAL A 113 3.47 0.98 15.20
CA VAL A 113 4.45 2.07 15.16
C VAL A 113 3.84 3.43 15.55
N GLY A 114 2.51 3.56 15.44
CA GLY A 114 1.78 4.75 15.83
C GLY A 114 1.76 5.81 14.74
N LEU A 115 1.27 5.47 13.54
CA LEU A 115 1.12 6.38 12.40
C LEU A 115 0.29 7.62 12.74
N GLY A 116 -0.65 7.51 13.67
CA GLY A 116 -1.53 8.61 14.04
C GLY A 116 -2.38 9.09 12.84
N PRO A 117 -2.49 10.41 12.59
CA PRO A 117 -3.29 10.97 11.49
C PRO A 117 -2.55 10.97 10.14
N LEU A 118 -1.42 10.26 10.04
CA LEU A 118 -0.65 10.15 8.81
C LEU A 118 -1.25 9.09 7.88
N VAL A 119 -1.25 9.39 6.60
CA VAL A 119 -1.73 8.55 5.52
C VAL A 119 -0.52 8.13 4.68
N PRO A 120 -0.20 6.82 4.63
CA PRO A 120 0.82 6.31 3.73
C PRO A 120 0.36 6.42 2.27
N VAL A 121 1.21 7.00 1.42
CA VAL A 121 0.99 7.12 -0.01
C VAL A 121 2.26 6.72 -0.77
N GLU A 122 2.14 5.90 -1.81
CA GLU A 122 3.24 5.55 -2.71
C GLU A 122 3.07 6.26 -4.04
N PHE A 123 4.00 7.13 -4.42
CA PHE A 123 3.93 7.85 -5.70
C PHE A 123 4.16 6.91 -6.88
N PHE A 124 3.25 6.96 -7.87
CA PHE A 124 3.40 6.17 -9.08
C PHE A 124 4.65 6.60 -9.88
N GLY A 125 5.34 5.65 -10.50
CA GLY A 125 6.60 5.89 -11.22
C GLY A 125 7.83 5.88 -10.32
N ALA A 126 7.86 6.72 -9.28
CA ALA A 126 8.98 6.79 -8.34
C ALA A 126 9.01 5.61 -7.35
N ARG A 127 7.85 5.01 -7.03
CA ARG A 127 7.69 4.00 -5.96
C ARG A 127 8.20 4.47 -4.59
N SER A 128 8.23 5.78 -4.38
CA SER A 128 8.60 6.41 -3.11
C SER A 128 7.38 6.41 -2.17
N LEU A 129 7.56 5.87 -0.97
CA LEU A 129 6.53 5.81 0.07
C LEU A 129 6.69 6.99 1.02
N THR A 130 5.65 7.80 1.12
CA THR A 130 5.61 9.00 1.97
C THR A 130 4.40 8.97 2.88
N PHE A 131 4.50 9.64 4.03
CA PHE A 131 3.43 9.72 5.03
C PHE A 131 2.91 11.15 5.12
N LEU A 132 1.69 11.37 4.59
CA LEU A 132 1.09 12.71 4.51
C LEU A 132 -0.01 12.90 5.56
N PRO A 133 -0.18 14.09 6.14
CA PRO A 133 -1.28 14.36 7.05
C PRO A 133 -2.63 14.31 6.32
N ASN A 134 -3.61 13.62 6.91
CA ASN A 134 -4.95 13.33 6.32
C ASN A 134 -5.79 14.58 5.93
N GLY A 135 -5.37 15.79 6.27
CA GLY A 135 -6.25 16.96 6.36
C GLY A 135 -6.34 17.90 5.16
N SER A 136 -5.36 17.96 4.25
CA SER A 136 -5.31 19.10 3.31
C SER A 136 -4.55 18.92 2.00
N SER A 137 -3.98 17.74 1.71
CA SER A 137 -3.12 17.57 0.53
C SER A 137 -3.41 16.30 -0.27
N LEU A 138 -4.52 15.61 0.03
CA LEU A 138 -4.94 14.39 -0.65
C LEU A 138 -6.29 14.64 -1.32
N HIS A 139 -6.33 14.51 -2.65
CA HIS A 139 -7.58 14.52 -3.42
C HIS A 139 -7.80 13.16 -4.05
N THR A 140 -9.00 12.59 -3.93
CA THR A 140 -9.32 11.32 -4.59
C THR A 140 -9.13 11.45 -6.10
N PHE A 141 -8.46 10.48 -6.70
CA PHE A 141 -8.26 10.43 -8.14
C PHE A 141 -9.54 9.94 -8.84
N GLU A 142 -10.03 10.71 -9.79
CA GLU A 142 -11.20 10.42 -10.63
C GLU A 142 -10.77 10.20 -12.08
N THR A 143 -10.70 8.93 -12.50
CA THR A 143 -10.24 8.49 -13.84
C THR A 143 -10.84 9.32 -14.99
N GLU A 144 -12.14 9.62 -14.96
CA GLU A 144 -12.78 10.34 -16.05
C GLU A 144 -12.29 11.79 -16.22
N LYS A 145 -11.92 12.43 -15.11
CA LYS A 145 -11.51 13.85 -15.08
C LYS A 145 -10.00 13.98 -15.17
N ASP A 146 -9.30 13.13 -14.43
CA ASP A 146 -7.88 13.29 -14.18
C ASP A 146 -6.99 12.77 -15.30
N PHE A 147 -7.44 11.82 -16.12
CA PHE A 147 -6.68 11.41 -17.32
C PHE A 147 -6.50 12.53 -18.35
N ARG A 148 -7.30 13.60 -18.25
CA ARG A 148 -7.15 14.82 -19.06
C ARG A 148 -6.11 15.79 -18.50
N HIS A 149 -5.56 15.52 -17.31
CA HIS A 149 -4.54 16.35 -16.69
C HIS A 149 -3.25 16.33 -17.52
N SER A 150 -2.65 17.50 -17.75
CA SER A 150 -1.47 17.65 -18.62
C SER A 150 -0.32 16.73 -18.19
N LEU A 151 -0.09 16.58 -16.88
CA LEU A 151 0.90 15.64 -16.34
C LEU A 151 0.73 14.20 -16.86
N LEU A 152 -0.51 13.69 -16.84
CA LEU A 152 -0.77 12.33 -17.31
C LEU A 152 -0.61 12.22 -18.82
N GLN A 153 -0.98 13.26 -19.57
CA GLN A 153 -0.77 13.29 -21.02
C GLN A 153 0.73 13.29 -21.39
N GLU A 154 1.56 13.95 -20.60
CA GLU A 154 3.01 13.97 -20.78
C GLU A 154 3.67 12.64 -20.36
N GLN A 155 3.03 11.85 -19.49
CA GLN A 155 3.54 10.59 -18.98
C GLN A 155 2.64 9.38 -19.29
N PRO A 156 2.76 8.79 -20.49
CA PRO A 156 1.95 7.62 -20.87
C PRO A 156 2.21 6.39 -20.00
N ALA A 157 3.43 6.22 -19.48
CA ALA A 157 3.75 5.14 -18.52
C ALA A 157 2.95 5.27 -17.21
N LEU A 158 2.74 6.51 -16.74
CA LEU A 158 1.96 6.79 -15.54
C LEU A 158 0.48 6.48 -15.76
N GLN A 159 -0.07 6.89 -16.90
CA GLN A 159 -1.43 6.53 -17.30
C GLN A 159 -1.62 5.01 -17.38
N ALA A 160 -0.67 4.29 -17.99
CA ALA A 160 -0.74 2.84 -18.10
C ALA A 160 -0.74 2.16 -16.72
N ALA A 161 0.10 2.63 -15.79
CA ALA A 161 0.16 2.09 -14.43
C ALA A 161 -1.15 2.32 -13.65
N ILE A 162 -1.72 3.52 -13.75
CA ILE A 162 -3.01 3.86 -13.11
C ILE A 162 -4.14 3.02 -13.71
N SER A 163 -4.21 2.91 -15.04
CA SER A 163 -5.20 2.08 -15.74
C SER A 163 -5.08 0.61 -15.36
N SER A 164 -3.87 0.07 -15.32
CA SER A 164 -3.61 -1.31 -14.90
C SER A 164 -4.13 -1.54 -13.49
N TRP A 165 -3.82 -0.64 -12.56
CA TRP A 165 -4.29 -0.74 -11.18
C TRP A 165 -5.83 -0.71 -11.10
N HIS A 166 -6.49 0.15 -11.87
CA HIS A 166 -7.96 0.20 -11.92
C HIS A 166 -8.56 -1.11 -12.45
N SER A 167 -8.03 -1.64 -13.55
CA SER A 167 -8.46 -2.92 -14.11
C SER A 167 -8.26 -4.06 -13.10
N ASP A 168 -7.10 -4.12 -12.45
CA ASP A 168 -6.81 -5.14 -11.45
C ASP A 168 -7.76 -5.00 -10.25
N SER A 169 -7.98 -3.79 -9.74
CA SER A 169 -8.90 -3.55 -8.62
C SER A 169 -10.34 -3.91 -8.98
N GLU A 170 -10.80 -3.62 -10.20
CA GLU A 170 -12.14 -4.00 -10.67
C GLU A 170 -12.27 -5.53 -10.77
N LEU A 171 -11.27 -6.20 -11.33
CA LEU A 171 -11.22 -7.67 -11.40
C LEU A 171 -11.26 -8.29 -10.00
N GLN A 172 -10.50 -7.76 -9.04
CA GLN A 172 -10.57 -8.24 -7.66
C GLN A 172 -11.97 -8.07 -7.07
N GLU A 173 -12.62 -6.91 -7.28
CA GLU A 173 -13.97 -6.68 -6.78
C GLU A 173 -15.02 -7.60 -7.43
N ILE A 174 -14.87 -7.93 -8.73
CA ILE A 174 -15.72 -8.90 -9.42
C ILE A 174 -15.53 -10.30 -8.81
N LEU A 175 -14.29 -10.76 -8.65
CA LEU A 175 -13.98 -12.06 -8.08
C LEU A 175 -14.52 -12.21 -6.65
N ARG A 176 -14.48 -11.12 -5.87
CA ARG A 176 -15.04 -11.06 -4.52
C ARG A 176 -16.57 -11.12 -4.48
N LYS A 177 -17.26 -10.43 -5.39
CA LYS A 177 -18.73 -10.45 -5.47
C LYS A 177 -19.28 -11.75 -6.04
N GLY A 178 -18.47 -12.49 -6.80
CA GLY A 178 -18.84 -13.77 -7.40
C GLY A 178 -18.62 -15.01 -6.52
N SER A 179 -18.16 -14.85 -5.26
CA SER A 179 -17.91 -15.95 -4.31
C SER A 179 -19.00 -16.09 -3.25
#